data_AF-A0A0N5D7X9-F1
#
_entry.id   AF-A0A0N5D7X9-F1
#
_cell.length_a   1.000
_cell.length_b   1.000
_cell.length_c   1.000
_cell.angle_alpha   90.00
_cell.angle_beta   90.00
_cell.angle_gamma   90.00
#
_symmetry.space_group_name_H-M   'P 1'
#
loop_
_entity.id
_entity.type
_entity.pdbx_description
1 polymer ?
#
loop_
_entity_poly.entity_id
_entity_poly.type
_entity_poly.pdbx_seq_one_letter_code
_entity_poly.pdbx_strand_id
1 'polypeptide(L)'
;LSLGGALASLAAVRTVVQNLRDGNEIKLVTFGEPRIGDYQFAMYHSTHIPYSFRVVNRADIIPHLPPCKKNASIANSEIDESKPCLATNNSFPYHHGITFRYPYGMHENAKYYECLNTPINEDFECSDSLLFDIKHLKTFIKDHRYYFNVKVPAYGKKGCKNFTNDSSEIDDAFIPLNVSQQLTSDSSSSFQKIQTGISNIFDALKSLIKFF
;
A
#
# COMPACT_ATOMS: atom_id res chain seq x y z
N LEU A 1 2.91 -0.52 -7.25
CA LEU A 1 1.64 -1.27 -7.15
C LEU A 1 1.71 -2.24 -5.98
N SER A 2 0.61 -2.46 -5.23
CA SER A 2 0.55 -3.37 -4.09
C SER A 2 1.63 -3.04 -3.04
N LEU A 3 2.33 -4.05 -2.50
CA LEU A 3 3.50 -3.88 -1.63
C LEU A 3 4.55 -2.92 -2.23
N GLY A 4 4.76 -2.93 -3.55
CA GLY A 4 5.66 -1.98 -4.20
C GLY A 4 5.18 -0.53 -4.12
N GLY A 5 3.86 -0.30 -4.03
CA GLY A 5 3.31 1.03 -3.73
C GLY A 5 3.67 1.48 -2.31
N ALA A 6 3.50 0.59 -1.33
CA ALA A 6 3.88 0.84 0.06
C ALA A 6 5.37 1.20 0.20
N LEU A 7 6.24 0.42 -0.45
CA LEU A 7 7.69 0.67 -0.45
C LEU A 7 8.05 1.99 -1.15
N ALA A 8 7.36 2.34 -2.25
CA ALA A 8 7.59 3.61 -2.94
C ALA A 8 7.24 4.81 -2.06
N SER A 9 6.14 4.77 -1.32
CA SER A 9 5.74 5.81 -0.39
C SER A 9 6.71 5.96 0.80
N LEU A 10 7.17 4.85 1.37
CA LEU A 10 8.23 4.87 2.39
C LEU A 10 9.55 5.44 1.83
N ALA A 11 9.93 5.05 0.61
CA ALA A 11 11.12 5.55 -0.05
C ALA A 11 11.03 7.05 -0.36
N ALA A 12 9.86 7.55 -0.76
CA ALA A 12 9.62 8.96 -1.00
C ALA A 12 9.81 9.78 0.30
N VAL A 13 9.19 9.35 1.39
CA VAL A 13 9.37 10.01 2.71
C VAL A 13 10.84 9.96 3.15
N ARG A 14 11.50 8.81 3.01
CA ARG A 14 12.93 8.67 3.33
C ARG A 14 13.78 9.65 2.51
N THR A 15 13.47 9.83 1.24
CA THR A 15 14.20 10.74 0.34
C THR A 15 14.14 12.18 0.85
N VAL A 16 12.95 12.63 1.30
CA VAL A 16 12.78 13.96 1.90
C VAL A 16 13.51 14.06 3.24
N VAL A 17 13.31 13.10 4.14
CA VAL A 17 13.93 13.10 5.49
C VAL A 17 15.46 13.10 5.42
N GLN A 18 16.03 12.40 4.44
CA GLN A 18 17.48 12.35 4.23
C GLN A 18 18.03 13.54 3.43
N ASN A 19 17.20 14.53 3.09
CA ASN A 19 17.54 15.70 2.28
C ASN A 19 18.16 15.33 0.92
N LEU A 20 17.72 14.22 0.32
CA LEU A 20 18.22 13.76 -0.98
C LEU A 20 17.51 14.48 -2.14
N ARG A 21 16.24 14.86 -1.95
CA ARG A 21 15.42 15.68 -2.84
C ARG A 21 14.41 16.49 -2.03
N ASP A 22 14.04 17.64 -2.56
CA ASP A 22 12.90 18.38 -2.02
C ASP A 22 11.61 17.63 -2.34
N GLY A 23 10.65 17.69 -1.42
CA GLY A 23 9.37 17.03 -1.55
C GLY A 23 8.55 17.47 -2.77
N ASN A 24 8.68 18.73 -3.20
CA ASN A 24 8.01 19.26 -4.37
C ASN A 24 8.60 18.72 -5.70
N GLU A 25 9.79 18.14 -5.66
CA GLU A 25 10.42 17.49 -6.81
C GLU A 25 9.99 16.03 -6.96
N ILE A 26 9.32 15.46 -5.95
CA ILE A 26 8.89 14.07 -5.94
C ILE A 26 7.46 13.97 -6.47
N LYS A 27 7.28 13.13 -7.50
CA LYS A 27 5.95 12.73 -8.00
C LYS A 27 5.71 11.27 -7.67
N LEU A 28 4.78 11.01 -6.76
CA LEU A 28 4.44 9.67 -6.32
C LEU A 28 3.07 9.27 -6.84
N VAL A 29 3.03 8.21 -7.65
CA VAL A 29 1.78 7.58 -8.10
C VAL A 29 1.86 6.09 -7.82
N THR A 30 0.95 5.60 -6.99
CA THR A 30 0.88 4.19 -6.62
C THR A 30 -0.46 3.58 -7.02
N PHE A 31 -0.52 2.26 -7.07
CA PHE A 31 -1.68 1.49 -7.53
C PHE A 31 -1.99 0.42 -6.50
N GLY A 32 -3.20 0.43 -5.94
CA GLY A 32 -3.59 -0.57 -4.94
C GLY A 32 -2.65 -0.60 -3.73
N GLU A 33 -2.19 0.58 -3.29
CA GLU A 33 -1.25 0.70 -2.17
C GLU A 33 -1.99 0.44 -0.85
N PRO A 34 -1.52 -0.48 0.01
CA PRO A 34 -2.06 -0.70 1.35
C PRO A 34 -1.71 0.46 2.29
N ARG A 35 -2.36 0.57 3.45
CA ARG A 35 -1.94 1.51 4.51
C ARG A 35 -0.54 1.12 5.02
N ILE A 36 0.32 2.12 5.24
CA ILE A 36 1.74 1.88 5.57
C ILE A 36 2.22 2.50 6.87
N GLY A 37 1.44 3.41 7.46
CA GLY A 37 1.81 4.11 8.66
C GLY A 37 0.57 4.49 9.45
N ASP A 38 0.78 5.14 10.58
CA ASP A 38 -0.30 5.72 11.37
C ASP A 38 -0.70 7.10 10.85
N TYR A 39 -1.62 7.75 11.55
CA TYR A 39 -2.07 9.11 11.23
C TYR A 39 -0.93 10.12 11.16
N GLN A 40 0.08 10.01 12.05
CA GLN A 40 1.21 10.95 12.07
C GLN A 40 2.09 10.78 10.83
N PHE A 41 2.41 9.54 10.47
CA PHE A 41 3.09 9.26 9.21
C PHE A 41 2.28 9.77 8.01
N ALA A 42 0.98 9.53 8.00
CA ALA A 42 0.11 9.93 6.90
C ALA A 42 0.07 11.45 6.66
N MET A 43 -0.04 12.22 7.75
CA MET A 43 -0.02 13.68 7.70
C MET A 43 1.37 14.20 7.30
N TYR A 44 2.44 13.61 7.83
CA TYR A 44 3.80 13.98 7.45
C TYR A 44 4.03 13.77 5.95
N HIS A 45 3.67 12.59 5.44
CA HIS A 45 3.78 12.26 4.02
C HIS A 45 2.97 13.24 3.15
N SER A 46 1.70 13.49 3.50
CA SER A 46 0.83 14.36 2.70
C SER A 46 1.32 15.82 2.67
N THR A 47 1.93 16.28 3.76
CA THR A 47 2.48 17.64 3.87
C THR A 47 3.76 17.80 3.07
N HIS A 48 4.63 16.79 3.07
CA HIS A 48 5.96 16.90 2.47
C HIS A 48 6.03 16.38 1.04
N ILE A 49 5.07 15.61 0.56
CA ILE A 49 5.05 15.09 -0.83
C ILE A 49 3.68 15.43 -1.42
N PRO A 50 3.48 16.69 -1.87
CA PRO A 50 2.15 17.17 -2.26
C PRO A 50 1.63 16.50 -3.55
N TYR A 51 2.53 16.09 -4.44
CA TYR A 51 2.19 15.29 -5.62
C TYR A 51 2.21 13.79 -5.27
N SER A 52 1.23 13.36 -4.47
CA SER A 52 1.07 11.96 -4.05
C SER A 52 -0.35 11.47 -4.28
N PHE A 53 -0.51 10.50 -5.18
CA PHE A 53 -1.80 9.94 -5.56
C PHE A 53 -1.80 8.41 -5.51
N ARG A 54 -2.83 7.84 -4.90
CA ARG A 54 -3.13 6.40 -4.98
C ARG A 54 -4.22 6.15 -6.00
N VAL A 55 -4.05 5.14 -6.83
CA VAL A 55 -5.06 4.72 -7.81
C VAL A 55 -5.67 3.38 -7.39
N VAL A 56 -7.00 3.33 -7.31
CA VAL A 56 -7.76 2.16 -6.85
C VAL A 56 -8.75 1.71 -7.92
N ASN A 57 -8.73 0.41 -8.22
CA ASN A 57 -9.62 -0.22 -9.19
C ASN A 57 -10.80 -0.91 -8.48
N ARG A 58 -12.03 -0.53 -8.83
CA ARG A 58 -13.29 -1.09 -8.29
C ARG A 58 -13.27 -1.30 -6.77
N ALA A 59 -13.39 -2.56 -6.33
CA ALA A 59 -13.35 -3.02 -4.96
C ALA A 59 -12.07 -3.81 -4.69
N ASP A 60 -10.92 -3.26 -5.11
CA ASP A 60 -9.61 -3.72 -4.69
C ASP A 60 -9.50 -3.64 -3.16
N ILE A 61 -9.30 -4.79 -2.52
CA ILE A 61 -9.20 -4.91 -1.06
C ILE A 61 -7.86 -4.44 -0.50
N ILE A 62 -6.79 -4.41 -1.31
CA ILE A 62 -5.43 -4.17 -0.80
C ILE A 62 -5.28 -2.78 -0.17
N PRO A 63 -5.81 -1.68 -0.74
CA PRO A 63 -5.84 -0.39 -0.07
C PRO A 63 -6.49 -0.41 1.31
N HIS A 64 -7.43 -1.32 1.57
CA HIS A 64 -8.12 -1.37 2.85
C HIS A 64 -7.40 -2.23 3.89
N LEU A 65 -6.19 -2.72 3.57
CA LEU A 65 -5.33 -3.47 4.46
C LEU A 65 -4.07 -2.65 4.83
N PRO A 66 -3.52 -2.81 6.04
CA PRO A 66 -4.23 -3.30 7.23
C PRO A 66 -5.44 -2.40 7.58
N PRO A 67 -6.44 -2.92 8.31
CA PRO A 67 -7.64 -2.15 8.65
C PRO A 67 -7.32 -0.95 9.56
N CYS A 68 -7.95 0.19 9.28
CA CYS A 68 -7.91 1.34 10.17
C CYS A 68 -8.82 1.12 11.40
N LYS A 69 -8.61 1.89 12.47
CA LYS A 69 -9.58 1.98 13.56
C LYS A 69 -10.81 2.76 13.10
N LYS A 70 -12.00 2.19 13.27
CA LYS A 70 -13.26 2.85 12.93
C LYS A 70 -13.70 3.83 14.01
N ASN A 71 -14.31 4.96 13.63
CA ASN A 71 -14.87 5.92 14.57
C ASN A 71 -16.23 5.43 15.12
N ALA A 72 -16.20 4.77 16.28
CA ALA A 72 -17.38 4.18 16.90
C ALA A 72 -18.42 5.21 17.36
N SER A 73 -18.00 6.45 17.62
CA SER A 73 -18.85 7.54 18.10
C SER A 73 -19.80 8.09 17.04
N ILE A 74 -19.60 7.75 15.77
CA ILE A 74 -20.53 8.08 14.71
C ILE A 74 -21.67 7.07 14.76
N ALA A 75 -22.79 7.53 15.32
CA ALA A 75 -24.05 6.82 15.42
C ALA A 75 -24.80 6.93 14.10
N ASN A 76 -24.39 6.14 13.11
CA ASN A 76 -25.27 5.82 12.00
C ASN A 76 -26.08 4.59 12.41
N SER A 77 -27.39 4.71 12.30
CA SER A 77 -28.41 3.78 12.75
C SER A 77 -28.12 2.32 12.40
N GLU A 78 -28.48 1.44 13.34
CA GLU A 78 -28.79 0.01 13.22
C GLU A 78 -28.64 -0.61 11.81
N ILE A 79 -27.77 -1.62 11.72
CA ILE A 79 -27.35 -2.48 10.59
C ILE A 79 -25.91 -2.18 10.18
N ASP A 80 -25.14 -3.25 10.00
CA ASP A 80 -23.70 -3.39 9.74
C ASP A 80 -23.16 -2.58 8.54
N GLU A 81 -23.23 -1.24 8.61
CA GLU A 81 -22.69 -0.33 7.62
C GLU A 81 -21.29 0.15 8.06
N SER A 82 -20.36 0.20 7.11
CA SER A 82 -18.97 0.63 7.33
C SER A 82 -18.94 1.97 8.07
N LYS A 83 -17.88 2.23 8.82
CA LYS A 83 -17.66 3.51 9.51
C LYS A 83 -16.42 4.22 8.95
N PRO A 84 -16.30 5.55 9.06
CA PRO A 84 -15.08 6.23 8.66
C PRO A 84 -13.91 5.86 9.59
N CYS A 85 -12.70 5.99 9.06
CA CYS A 85 -11.48 5.81 9.84
C CYS A 85 -11.32 6.93 10.87
N LEU A 86 -10.91 6.58 12.08
CA LEU A 86 -10.69 7.49 13.18
C LEU A 86 -9.34 8.21 12.99
N ALA A 87 -9.38 9.51 12.74
CA ALA A 87 -8.20 10.36 12.61
C ALA A 87 -7.63 10.75 13.98
N THR A 88 -6.88 9.85 14.64
CA THR A 88 -6.22 10.13 15.92
C THR A 88 -4.73 9.82 15.86
N ASN A 89 -3.94 10.38 16.79
CA ASN A 89 -2.51 10.14 16.93
C ASN A 89 -2.14 8.71 17.40
N ASN A 90 -3.06 7.76 17.28
CA ASN A 90 -2.87 6.39 17.76
C ASN A 90 -2.17 5.56 16.68
N SER A 91 -1.49 4.49 17.08
CA SER A 91 -0.72 3.57 16.20
C SER A 91 -1.57 2.69 15.26
N PHE A 92 -2.74 3.16 14.83
CA PHE A 92 -3.59 2.46 13.87
C PHE A 92 -3.28 2.89 12.44
N PRO A 93 -3.36 1.97 11.47
CA PRO A 93 -3.09 2.29 10.08
C PRO A 93 -3.98 3.41 9.54
N TYR A 94 -3.37 4.35 8.82
CA TYR A 94 -4.03 5.48 8.19
C TYR A 94 -3.35 5.77 6.84
N HIS A 95 -4.15 6.11 5.84
CA HIS A 95 -3.69 6.47 4.51
C HIS A 95 -3.13 7.90 4.48
N HIS A 96 -2.15 8.15 3.60
CA HIS A 96 -1.66 9.50 3.24
C HIS A 96 -2.34 10.01 1.95
N GLY A 97 -1.95 11.13 1.35
CA GLY A 97 -2.29 11.51 -0.04
C GLY A 97 -3.78 11.50 -0.44
N ILE A 98 -4.03 11.66 -1.74
CA ILE A 98 -5.37 11.62 -2.34
C ILE A 98 -5.56 10.29 -3.06
N THR A 99 -6.78 9.78 -3.08
CA THR A 99 -7.14 8.57 -3.84
C THR A 99 -7.92 8.91 -5.10
N PHE A 100 -7.54 8.30 -6.23
CA PHE A 100 -8.29 8.28 -7.47
C PHE A 100 -8.97 6.91 -7.61
N ARG A 101 -10.30 6.89 -7.56
CA ARG A 101 -11.09 5.66 -7.60
C ARG A 101 -11.75 5.45 -8.96
N TYR A 102 -11.61 4.24 -9.50
CA TYR A 102 -12.30 3.78 -10.71
C TYR A 102 -13.39 2.76 -10.33
N PRO A 103 -14.60 3.19 -9.93
CA PRO A 103 -15.60 2.30 -9.33
C PRO A 103 -16.15 1.26 -10.33
N TYR A 104 -16.16 1.57 -11.63
CA TYR A 104 -16.69 0.71 -12.69
C TYR A 104 -15.59 0.04 -13.52
N GLY A 105 -14.34 0.07 -13.05
CA GLY A 105 -13.17 -0.49 -13.73
C GLY A 105 -12.40 0.54 -14.53
N MET A 106 -11.30 0.08 -15.13
CA MET A 106 -10.35 0.91 -15.88
C MET A 106 -10.31 0.52 -17.35
N HIS A 107 -11.46 0.52 -18.01
CA HIS A 107 -11.50 0.39 -19.47
C HIS A 107 -11.14 1.73 -20.15
N GLU A 108 -10.98 1.72 -21.47
CA GLU A 108 -10.78 2.95 -22.23
C GLU A 108 -11.93 3.94 -21.98
N ASN A 109 -11.61 5.20 -21.71
CA ASN A 109 -12.57 6.25 -21.32
C ASN A 109 -13.34 5.99 -20.01
N ALA A 110 -12.86 5.07 -19.16
CA ALA A 110 -13.44 4.87 -17.84
C ALA A 110 -13.39 6.16 -17.01
N LYS A 111 -14.47 6.42 -16.30
CA LYS A 111 -14.56 7.54 -15.36
C LYS A 111 -13.85 7.20 -14.06
N TYR A 112 -13.15 8.19 -13.52
CA TYR A 112 -12.57 8.14 -12.19
C TYR A 112 -13.17 9.25 -11.33
N TYR A 113 -13.03 9.07 -10.01
CA TYR A 113 -13.43 10.04 -9.00
C TYR A 113 -12.21 10.40 -8.17
N GLU A 114 -12.03 11.69 -7.92
CA GLU A 114 -11.05 12.22 -6.98
C GLU A 114 -11.70 12.21 -5.61
N CYS A 115 -11.15 11.42 -4.69
CA CYS A 115 -11.64 11.31 -3.32
C CYS A 115 -11.14 12.54 -2.53
N LEU A 116 -11.96 13.60 -2.50
CA LEU A 116 -11.61 14.90 -1.91
C LEU A 116 -12.45 15.25 -0.67
N ASN A 117 -13.37 14.38 -0.26
CA ASN A 117 -14.21 14.65 0.92
C ASN A 117 -13.43 14.38 2.22
N THR A 118 -13.95 14.88 3.34
CA THR A 118 -13.24 14.79 4.62
C THR A 118 -13.51 13.46 5.34
N PRO A 119 -12.49 12.79 5.90
CA PRO A 119 -11.06 13.14 5.81
C PRO A 119 -10.46 12.77 4.44
N ILE A 120 -9.70 13.68 3.83
CA ILE A 120 -9.18 13.54 2.45
C ILE A 120 -8.41 12.22 2.26
N ASN A 121 -7.64 11.81 3.26
CA ASN A 121 -6.81 10.62 3.13
C ASN A 121 -7.57 9.30 3.32
N GLU A 122 -8.75 9.32 3.95
CA GLU A 122 -9.60 8.16 4.24
C GLU A 122 -11.07 8.50 3.90
N ASP A 123 -11.28 9.07 2.71
CA ASP A 123 -12.57 9.57 2.25
C ASP A 123 -13.60 8.44 2.23
N PHE A 124 -14.50 8.52 3.20
CA PHE A 124 -15.54 7.52 3.44
C PHE A 124 -16.60 7.50 2.35
N GLU A 125 -16.93 8.64 1.74
CA GLU A 125 -17.90 8.70 0.64
C GLU A 125 -17.30 8.17 -0.67
N CYS A 126 -15.97 8.06 -0.73
CA CYS A 126 -15.24 7.52 -1.86
C CYS A 126 -14.82 6.06 -1.65
N SER A 127 -13.52 5.74 -1.53
CA SER A 127 -13.06 4.35 -1.50
C SER A 127 -13.36 3.63 -0.18
N ASP A 128 -13.40 4.34 0.96
CA ASP A 128 -13.43 3.70 2.29
C ASP A 128 -14.80 3.29 2.81
N SER A 129 -15.89 3.59 2.09
CA SER A 129 -17.23 3.05 2.37
C SER A 129 -17.36 1.56 2.03
N LEU A 130 -16.43 1.00 1.27
CA LEU A 130 -16.51 -0.37 0.78
C LEU A 130 -16.52 -1.40 1.93
N LEU A 131 -17.45 -2.35 1.84
CA LEU A 131 -17.55 -3.52 2.70
C LEU A 131 -16.98 -4.75 1.99
N PHE A 132 -16.13 -5.50 2.69
CA PHE A 132 -15.44 -6.66 2.14
C PHE A 132 -15.91 -7.94 2.85
N ASP A 133 -16.72 -8.74 2.16
CA ASP A 133 -17.13 -10.07 2.61
C ASP A 133 -16.11 -11.13 2.13
N ILE A 134 -15.68 -12.00 3.04
CA ILE A 134 -14.78 -13.13 2.78
C ILE A 134 -15.31 -14.01 1.63
N LYS A 135 -16.64 -14.14 1.48
CA LYS A 135 -17.25 -14.91 0.38
C LYS A 135 -16.85 -14.39 -1.00
N HIS A 136 -16.59 -13.10 -1.13
CA HIS A 136 -16.25 -12.43 -2.39
C HIS A 136 -14.77 -12.08 -2.53
N LEU A 137 -13.91 -12.59 -1.63
CA LEU A 137 -12.48 -12.28 -1.60
C LEU A 137 -11.78 -12.48 -2.95
N LYS A 138 -12.16 -13.52 -3.72
CA LYS A 138 -11.61 -13.77 -5.06
C LYS A 138 -11.90 -12.63 -6.04
N THR A 139 -13.06 -11.99 -5.95
CA THR A 139 -13.44 -10.84 -6.79
C THR A 139 -12.62 -9.62 -6.42
N PHE A 140 -12.45 -9.34 -5.12
CA PHE A 140 -11.65 -8.21 -4.67
C PHE A 140 -10.17 -8.34 -5.03
N ILE A 141 -9.61 -9.55 -4.89
CA ILE A 141 -8.25 -9.87 -5.36
C ILE A 141 -8.17 -9.77 -6.88
N LYS A 142 -9.22 -10.15 -7.62
CA LYS A 142 -9.26 -9.97 -9.07
C LYS A 142 -9.18 -8.48 -9.42
N ASP A 143 -9.95 -7.62 -8.76
CA ASP A 143 -9.91 -6.18 -9.00
C ASP A 143 -8.52 -5.57 -8.71
N HIS A 144 -7.81 -6.06 -7.70
CA HIS A 144 -6.40 -5.70 -7.45
C HIS A 144 -5.42 -6.14 -8.56
N ARG A 145 -5.74 -7.19 -9.31
CA ARG A 145 -4.82 -7.78 -10.30
C ARG A 145 -4.94 -7.18 -11.70
N TYR A 146 -5.83 -6.21 -11.90
CA TYR A 146 -6.04 -5.56 -13.19
C TYR A 146 -6.02 -4.04 -13.04
N TYR A 147 -5.20 -3.39 -13.86
CA TYR A 147 -5.20 -1.93 -14.00
C TYR A 147 -5.17 -1.60 -15.48
N PHE A 148 -6.01 -0.66 -15.91
CA PHE A 148 -6.19 -0.30 -17.32
C PHE A 148 -6.52 -1.50 -18.23
N ASN A 149 -7.38 -2.40 -17.75
CA ASN A 149 -7.74 -3.68 -18.37
C ASN A 149 -6.56 -4.64 -18.64
N VAL A 150 -5.39 -4.38 -18.08
CA VAL A 150 -4.20 -5.24 -18.21
C VAL A 150 -3.96 -5.97 -16.89
N LYS A 151 -3.79 -7.29 -16.97
CA LYS A 151 -3.39 -8.11 -15.82
C LYS A 151 -1.97 -7.71 -15.40
N VAL A 152 -1.79 -7.34 -14.14
CA VAL A 152 -0.56 -6.73 -13.60
C VAL A 152 0.74 -7.42 -14.03
N PRO A 153 0.90 -8.75 -13.92
CA PRO A 153 2.07 -9.48 -14.43
C PRO A 153 2.49 -9.17 -15.87
N ALA A 154 1.56 -8.77 -16.74
CA ALA A 154 1.88 -8.42 -18.12
C ALA A 154 2.76 -7.16 -18.22
N TYR A 155 2.64 -6.20 -17.28
CA TYR A 155 3.52 -5.02 -17.26
C TYR A 155 4.98 -5.41 -17.03
N GLY A 156 5.24 -6.37 -16.13
CA GLY A 156 6.60 -6.87 -15.88
C GLY A 156 7.15 -7.70 -17.04
N LYS A 157 6.33 -8.57 -17.63
CA LYS A 157 6.75 -9.48 -18.70
C LYS A 157 7.10 -8.78 -20.02
N LYS A 158 6.43 -7.67 -20.35
CA LYS A 158 6.64 -6.96 -21.63
C LYS A 158 8.08 -6.46 -21.84
N GLY A 159 8.88 -6.32 -20.78
CA GLY A 159 10.29 -5.93 -20.85
C GLY A 159 11.30 -7.06 -20.62
N CYS A 160 10.84 -8.29 -20.33
CA CYS A 160 11.73 -9.42 -20.09
C CYS A 160 12.21 -10.01 -21.42
N LYS A 161 13.53 -10.16 -21.59
CA LYS A 161 14.08 -11.07 -22.59
C LYS A 161 13.87 -12.50 -22.07
N ASN A 162 13.31 -13.38 -22.90
CA ASN A 162 13.30 -14.80 -22.57
C ASN A 162 14.76 -15.26 -22.52
N PHE A 163 15.26 -15.61 -21.34
CA PHE A 163 16.47 -16.43 -21.27
C PHE A 163 16.09 -17.78 -21.87
N THR A 164 16.46 -17.99 -23.13
CA THR A 164 16.50 -19.34 -23.68
C THR A 164 17.54 -20.09 -22.87
N ASN A 165 17.09 -21.13 -22.16
CA ASN A 165 17.97 -22.05 -21.46
C ASN A 165 18.88 -22.74 -22.49
N ASP A 166 20.07 -22.20 -22.74
CA ASP A 166 21.24 -23.05 -22.97
C ASP A 166 21.69 -23.51 -21.58
N SER A 167 21.05 -24.57 -21.11
CA SER A 167 21.43 -25.24 -19.87
C SER A 167 22.62 -26.14 -20.13
N SER A 168 23.82 -25.65 -19.88
CA SER A 168 24.94 -26.46 -19.44
C SER A 168 25.71 -25.71 -18.35
N GLU A 169 25.40 -26.10 -17.11
CA GLU A 169 26.22 -25.99 -15.89
C GLU A 169 26.84 -24.62 -15.55
N ILE A 170 26.16 -23.87 -14.66
CA ILE A 170 26.87 -23.05 -13.67
C ILE A 170 26.23 -23.36 -12.31
N ASP A 171 27.03 -23.95 -11.44
CA ASP A 171 26.71 -24.30 -10.07
C ASP A 171 26.10 -23.13 -9.29
N ASP A 172 25.05 -23.41 -8.52
CA ASP A 172 24.48 -22.52 -7.51
C ASP A 172 25.48 -22.28 -6.36
N ALA A 173 26.53 -21.51 -6.62
CA ALA A 173 27.35 -20.94 -5.57
C ALA A 173 26.61 -19.76 -4.95
N PHE A 174 25.91 -20.03 -3.85
CA PHE A 174 25.35 -19.04 -2.94
C PHE A 174 26.49 -18.16 -2.42
N ILE A 175 26.66 -16.95 -2.95
CA ILE A 175 27.60 -15.96 -2.41
C ILE A 175 26.86 -15.21 -1.29
N PRO A 176 27.19 -15.45 0.00
CA PRO A 176 26.62 -14.64 1.08
C PRO A 176 27.16 -13.21 0.96
N LEU A 177 26.25 -12.24 0.88
CA LEU A 177 26.57 -10.82 1.05
C LEU A 177 27.06 -10.59 2.48
N ASN A 178 28.38 -10.54 2.65
CA ASN A 178 29.02 -10.20 3.91
C ASN A 178 28.99 -8.68 4.11
N VAL A 179 27.88 -8.15 4.62
CA VAL A 179 27.80 -6.76 5.09
C VAL A 179 28.32 -6.71 6.52
N SER A 180 29.64 -6.69 6.64
CA SER A 180 30.34 -6.35 7.88
C SER A 180 30.88 -4.93 7.77
N GLN A 181 30.13 -3.93 8.25
CA GLN A 181 30.72 -2.70 8.80
C GLN A 181 29.72 -1.92 9.67
N GLN A 182 29.94 -2.05 10.98
CA GLN A 182 29.72 -1.11 12.08
C GLN A 182 28.37 -0.38 12.21
N LEU A 183 27.47 -0.98 13.01
CA LEU A 183 26.50 -0.25 13.83
C LEU A 183 27.11 -0.10 15.23
N THR A 184 27.53 1.12 15.57
CA THR A 184 27.88 1.49 16.94
C THR A 184 26.63 1.45 17.82
N SER A 185 26.82 0.92 19.02
CA SER A 185 25.84 0.72 20.08
C SER A 185 25.07 1.98 20.46
N ASP A 186 23.77 2.03 20.16
CA ASP A 186 22.74 2.40 21.14
C ASP A 186 21.31 2.18 20.60
N SER A 187 20.35 1.85 21.48
CA SER A 187 18.90 1.61 21.23
C SER A 187 18.40 0.16 20.98
N SER A 188 18.73 -0.77 21.89
CA SER A 188 18.35 -2.19 21.73
C SER A 188 16.88 -2.56 22.05
N SER A 189 16.06 -1.69 22.65
CA SER A 189 14.67 -2.07 23.03
C SER A 189 13.59 -1.70 22.00
N SER A 190 13.80 -0.66 21.21
CA SER A 190 12.85 -0.20 20.18
C SER A 190 12.99 -1.01 18.88
N PHE A 191 14.20 -1.38 18.50
CA PHE A 191 14.48 -2.20 17.31
C PHE A 191 13.98 -3.64 17.45
N GLN A 192 14.05 -4.23 18.65
CA GLN A 192 13.49 -5.57 18.88
C GLN A 192 11.95 -5.57 18.74
N LYS A 193 11.27 -4.50 19.18
CA LYS A 193 9.81 -4.36 18.99
C LYS A 193 9.43 -4.22 17.52
N ILE A 194 10.23 -3.51 16.73
CA ILE A 194 10.06 -3.39 15.28
C ILE A 194 10.27 -4.75 14.61
N GLN A 195 11.28 -5.52 15.02
CA GLN A 195 11.58 -6.84 14.47
C GLN A 195 10.45 -7.86 14.72
N THR A 196 9.88 -7.87 15.93
CA THR A 196 8.72 -8.72 16.27
C THR A 196 7.44 -8.27 15.55
N GLY A 197 7.23 -6.97 15.38
CA GLY A 197 6.11 -6.42 14.61
C GLY A 197 6.17 -6.77 13.12
N ILE A 198 7.37 -6.73 12.53
CA ILE A 198 7.62 -7.14 11.14
C ILE A 198 7.38 -8.65 10.97
N SER A 199 7.79 -9.49 11.94
CA SER A 199 7.53 -10.94 11.89
C SER A 199 6.03 -11.26 11.84
N ASN A 200 5.22 -10.58 12.66
CA ASN A 200 3.76 -10.79 12.71
C ASN A 200 3.07 -10.32 11.42
N ILE A 201 3.58 -9.25 10.78
CA ILE A 201 3.10 -8.78 9.47
C ILE A 201 3.47 -9.79 8.38
N PHE A 202 4.69 -10.34 8.41
CA PHE A 202 5.10 -11.39 7.46
C PHE A 202 4.26 -12.67 7.61
N ASP A 203 3.89 -13.07 8.82
CA ASP A 203 3.05 -14.26 9.03
C ASP A 203 1.58 -14.01 8.62
N ALA A 204 1.06 -12.80 8.82
CA ALA A 204 -0.23 -12.39 8.24
C ALA A 204 -0.20 -12.33 6.70
N LEU A 205 0.92 -11.86 6.13
CA LEU A 205 1.14 -11.83 4.68
C LEU A 205 1.37 -13.22 4.09
N LYS A 206 1.96 -14.19 4.81
CA LYS A 206 2.12 -15.58 4.33
C LYS A 206 0.78 -16.25 4.02
N SER A 207 -0.26 -15.94 4.77
CA SER A 207 -1.63 -16.42 4.49
C SER A 207 -2.18 -15.82 3.19
N LEU A 208 -1.89 -14.55 2.92
CA LEU A 208 -2.25 -13.85 1.69
C LEU A 208 -1.40 -14.28 0.47
N ILE A 209 -0.11 -14.57 0.67
CA ILE A 209 0.84 -15.03 -0.37
C ILE A 209 0.40 -16.37 -0.98
N LYS A 210 -0.25 -17.25 -0.20
CA LYS A 210 -0.84 -18.49 -0.75
C LYS A 210 -1.94 -18.24 -1.80
N PHE A 211 -2.45 -17.00 -1.93
CA PHE A 211 -3.45 -16.61 -2.92
C PHE A 211 -2.90 -15.76 -4.08
N PHE A 212 -1.62 -15.37 -4.06
CA PHE A 212 -0.95 -14.59 -5.11
C PHE A 212 -0.32 -15.48 -6.19
#